data_AF-A0A8T3BY51-F1
#
_entry.id   AF-A0A8T3BY51-F1
#
_cell.length_a   1.000
_cell.length_b   1.000
_cell.length_c   1.000
_cell.angle_alpha   90.00
_cell.angle_beta   90.00
_cell.angle_gamma   90.00
#
_symmetry.space_group_name_H-M   'P 1'
#
loop_
_entity.id
_entity.type
_entity.pdbx_description
1 polymer ?
#
loop_
_entity_poly.entity_id
_entity_poly.type
_entity_poly.pdbx_seq_one_letter_code
_entity_poly.pdbx_strand_id
1 'polypeptide(L)'
;MELGYWLAFAATAVMLAAAGWVGWLAVEWLWFQPRRLERKLRVQGIRGSRYRLPYGDLKEIRNLVDEARRKPLPLSHSIVDRVVPHLTRAVDLY
;
A
#
# COMPACT_ATOMS: atom_id res chain seq x y z
N MET A 1 3.58 -30.19 39.87
CA MET A 1 4.07 -28.88 39.39
C MET A 1 4.71 -28.93 38.01
N GLU A 2 5.19 -30.08 37.52
CA GLU A 2 5.92 -30.16 36.24
C GLU A 2 5.05 -30.07 34.98
N LEU A 3 3.82 -30.59 35.01
CA LEU A 3 2.92 -30.59 33.84
C LEU A 3 2.58 -29.17 33.33
N GLY A 4 2.48 -28.20 34.24
CA GLY A 4 2.17 -26.80 33.89
C GLY A 4 3.30 -26.12 33.12
N TYR A 5 4.55 -26.42 33.45
CA TYR A 5 5.72 -25.88 32.74
C TYR A 5 5.83 -26.43 31.32
N TRP A 6 5.57 -27.73 31.13
CA TRP A 6 5.56 -28.34 29.80
C TRP A 6 4.46 -27.75 28.90
N LEU A 7 3.27 -27.52 29.45
CA LEU A 7 2.19 -26.85 28.71
C LEU A 7 2.54 -25.40 28.36
N ALA A 8 3.14 -24.65 29.29
CA ALA A 8 3.59 -23.29 29.04
C ALA A 8 4.69 -23.24 27.97
N PHE A 9 5.66 -24.17 28.02
CA PHE A 9 6.74 -24.27 27.04
C PHE A 9 6.23 -24.65 25.64
N ALA A 10 5.25 -25.56 25.56
CA ALA A 10 4.62 -25.90 24.29
C ALA A 10 3.86 -24.69 23.71
N ALA A 11 3.12 -23.95 24.54
CA ALA A 11 2.39 -22.77 24.11
C ALA A 11 3.32 -21.65 23.59
N THR A 12 4.46 -21.41 24.26
CA THR A 12 5.44 -20.42 23.80
C THR A 12 6.10 -20.83 22.49
N ALA A 13 6.44 -22.11 22.32
CA ALA A 13 6.98 -22.63 21.07
C ALA A 13 6.00 -22.45 19.89
N VAL A 14 4.72 -22.74 20.10
CA VAL A 14 3.67 -22.56 19.09
C VAL A 14 3.52 -21.07 18.73
N MET A 15 3.53 -20.17 19.70
CA MET A 15 3.46 -18.73 19.45
C MET A 15 4.64 -18.22 18.62
N LEU A 16 5.85 -18.68 18.92
CA LEU A 16 7.05 -18.30 18.15
C LEU A 16 6.99 -18.82 16.71
N ALA A 17 6.54 -20.07 16.52
CA ALA A 17 6.37 -20.65 15.19
C ALA A 17 5.31 -19.88 14.38
N ALA A 18 4.17 -19.55 15.00
CA ALA A 18 3.11 -18.78 14.36
C ALA A 18 3.58 -17.37 13.98
N ALA A 19 4.32 -16.68 14.86
CA ALA A 19 4.89 -15.37 14.58
C ALA A 19 5.88 -15.42 13.40
N GLY A 20 6.74 -16.44 13.36
CA GLY A 20 7.66 -16.66 12.24
C GLY A 20 6.92 -16.92 10.92
N TRP A 21 5.87 -17.74 10.95
CA TRP A 21 5.04 -18.01 9.77
C TRP A 21 4.34 -16.76 9.24
N VAL A 22 3.73 -15.97 10.13
CA VAL A 22 3.09 -14.70 9.76
C VAL A 22 4.10 -13.71 9.21
N GLY A 23 5.31 -13.65 9.81
CA GLY A 23 6.40 -12.82 9.30
C GLY A 23 6.82 -13.22 7.89
N TRP A 24 6.96 -14.52 7.62
CA TRP A 24 7.27 -15.02 6.28
C TRP A 24 6.18 -14.67 5.25
N LEU A 25 4.91 -14.92 5.60
CA LEU A 25 3.78 -14.58 4.74
C LEU A 25 3.70 -13.08 4.45
N ALA A 26 3.99 -12.24 5.46
CA ALA A 26 4.05 -10.80 5.30
C ALA A 26 5.16 -10.39 4.32
N VAL A 27 6.36 -10.98 4.42
CA VAL A 27 7.44 -10.70 3.45
C VAL A 27 7.06 -11.15 2.04
N GLU A 28 6.44 -12.32 1.90
CA GLU A 28 5.99 -12.81 0.60
C GLU A 28 5.00 -11.84 -0.07
N TRP A 29 3.98 -11.43 0.70
CA TRP A 29 2.94 -10.54 0.23
C TRP A 29 3.44 -9.11 -0.01
N LEU A 30 4.20 -8.57 0.95
CA LEU A 30 4.65 -7.18 0.95
C LEU A 30 5.79 -6.92 -0.05
N TRP A 31 6.55 -7.94 -0.43
CA TRP A 31 7.72 -7.77 -1.31
C TRP A 31 7.60 -8.47 -2.66
N PHE A 32 7.14 -9.73 -2.71
CA PHE A 32 7.15 -10.51 -3.94
C PHE A 32 5.93 -10.24 -4.82
N GLN A 33 4.73 -10.19 -4.25
CA GLN A 33 3.50 -9.88 -4.98
C GLN A 33 3.56 -8.54 -5.74
N PRO A 34 3.93 -7.40 -5.13
CA PRO A 34 3.98 -6.13 -5.83
C PRO A 34 5.03 -6.10 -6.94
N ARG A 35 6.20 -6.74 -6.73
CA ARG A 35 7.23 -6.84 -7.77
C ARG A 35 6.79 -7.71 -8.95
N ARG A 36 6.05 -8.79 -8.69
CA ARG A 36 5.45 -9.62 -9.75
C ARG A 36 4.42 -8.82 -10.56
N LEU A 37 3.59 -8.02 -9.89
CA LEU A 37 2.64 -7.13 -10.55
C LEU A 37 3.34 -6.06 -11.40
N GLU A 38 4.36 -5.38 -10.85
CA GLU A 38 5.14 -4.38 -11.60
C GLU A 38 5.74 -4.96 -12.89
N ARG A 39 6.31 -6.17 -12.82
CA ARG A 39 6.84 -6.85 -14.02
C ARG A 39 5.76 -7.13 -15.05
N LYS A 40 4.59 -7.63 -14.64
CA LYS A 40 3.46 -7.90 -15.55
C LYS A 40 2.99 -6.61 -16.24
N LEU A 41 2.83 -5.53 -15.49
CA LEU A 41 2.43 -4.22 -16.04
C LEU A 41 3.47 -3.67 -17.03
N ARG A 42 4.76 -3.79 -16.71
CA ARG A 42 5.85 -3.37 -17.61
C ARG A 42 5.86 -4.16 -18.92
N VAL A 43 5.58 -5.46 -18.88
CA VAL A 43 5.47 -6.30 -20.08
C VAL A 43 4.28 -5.86 -20.95
N GLN A 44 3.20 -5.38 -20.34
CA GLN A 44 2.06 -4.79 -21.05
C GLN A 44 2.33 -3.37 -21.58
N GLY A 45 3.55 -2.85 -21.41
CA GLY A 45 3.92 -1.49 -21.83
C GLY A 45 3.54 -0.40 -20.82
N ILE A 46 2.90 -0.76 -19.70
CA ILE A 46 2.50 0.18 -18.66
C ILE A 46 3.72 0.48 -17.77
N ARG A 47 4.42 1.57 -18.07
CA ARG A 47 5.53 2.09 -17.27
C ARG A 47 4.99 2.99 -16.15
N GLY A 48 4.42 2.36 -15.12
CA GLY A 48 3.99 3.05 -13.90
C GLY A 48 5.15 3.43 -12.96
N SER A 49 4.82 4.01 -11.81
CA SER A 49 5.78 4.28 -10.73
C SER A 49 6.38 2.97 -10.19
N ARG A 50 7.60 3.04 -9.65
CA ARG A 50 8.21 1.89 -8.97
C ARG A 50 7.51 1.64 -7.65
N TYR A 51 7.39 0.37 -7.26
CA TYR A 51 6.80 0.01 -5.97
C TYR A 51 7.56 0.66 -4.79
N ARG A 52 6.82 1.34 -3.90
CA ARG A 52 7.35 1.97 -2.68
C ARG A 52 6.49 1.57 -1.47
N LEU A 53 7.12 0.97 -0.46
CA LEU A 53 6.44 0.55 0.76
C LEU A 53 6.29 1.68 1.79
N PRO A 54 5.25 1.66 2.65
CA PRO A 54 4.00 0.89 2.57
C PRO A 54 2.87 1.66 1.85
N TYR A 55 3.01 2.98 1.70
CA TYR A 55 1.94 3.85 1.18
C TYR A 55 2.06 4.15 -0.32
N GLY A 56 3.17 3.80 -0.98
CA GLY A 56 3.35 4.08 -2.40
C GLY A 56 3.10 5.55 -2.73
N ASP A 57 2.25 5.74 -3.74
CA ASP A 57 1.83 7.06 -4.22
C ASP A 57 0.63 7.63 -3.45
N LEU A 58 0.03 6.87 -2.51
CA LEU A 58 -1.13 7.31 -1.73
C LEU A 58 -0.84 8.59 -0.94
N LYS A 59 0.39 8.74 -0.44
CA LYS A 59 0.79 9.97 0.29
C LYS A 59 0.76 11.19 -0.62
N GLU A 60 1.26 11.06 -1.85
CA GLU A 60 1.26 12.15 -2.82
C GLU A 60 -0.16 12.47 -3.29
N ILE A 61 -0.95 11.44 -3.59
CA ILE A 61 -2.38 11.57 -3.92
C ILE A 61 -3.12 12.31 -2.80
N ARG A 62 -2.92 11.92 -1.53
CA ARG A 62 -3.54 12.59 -0.39
C ARG A 62 -3.13 14.06 -0.31
N ASN A 63 -1.84 14.36 -0.48
CA ASN A 63 -1.36 15.74 -0.45
C ASN A 63 -2.02 16.59 -1.56
N LEU A 64 -2.18 16.03 -2.76
CA LEU A 64 -2.86 16.70 -3.88
C LEU A 64 -4.34 16.95 -3.56
N VAL A 65 -5.02 15.97 -2.96
CA VAL A 65 -6.41 16.11 -2.51
C VAL A 65 -6.53 17.17 -1.41
N ASP A 66 -5.62 17.18 -0.44
CA ASP A 66 -5.62 18.17 0.64
C ASP A 66 -5.37 19.58 0.10
N GLU A 67 -4.46 19.74 -0.86
CA GLU A 67 -4.21 21.02 -1.53
C GLU A 67 -5.44 21.50 -2.30
N ALA A 68 -6.06 20.62 -3.09
CA ALA A 68 -7.26 20.96 -3.85
C ALA A 68 -8.44 21.32 -2.94
N ARG A 69 -8.52 20.70 -1.75
CA ARG A 69 -9.54 21.02 -0.73
C ARG A 69 -9.32 22.35 -0.03
N ARG A 70 -8.07 22.79 0.14
CA ARG A 70 -7.73 24.09 0.73
C ARG A 70 -8.16 25.27 -0.15
N LYS A 71 -8.16 25.09 -1.47
CA LYS A 71 -8.63 26.11 -2.41
C LYS A 71 -10.16 26.26 -2.28
N PRO A 72 -10.72 27.48 -2.43
CA PRO A 72 -12.18 27.65 -2.45
C PRO A 72 -12.78 26.85 -3.60
N LEU A 73 -13.97 26.29 -3.39
CA LEU A 73 -14.67 25.54 -4.45
C LEU A 73 -15.12 26.54 -5.53
N PRO A 74 -14.64 26.42 -6.78
CA PRO A 74 -15.13 27.28 -7.85
C PRO A 74 -16.61 26.98 -8.11
N LEU A 75 -17.39 28.00 -8.45
CA LEU A 75 -18.78 27.87 -8.92
C LEU A 75 -18.80 27.38 -10.38
N SER A 76 -18.15 26.25 -10.64
CA SER A 76 -18.10 25.61 -11.95
C SER A 76 -18.60 24.17 -11.85
N HIS A 77 -18.93 23.57 -12.99
CA HIS A 77 -19.27 22.15 -13.06
C HIS A 77 -18.04 21.23 -12.93
N SER A 78 -16.80 21.77 -12.88
CA SER A 78 -15.57 20.97 -12.84
C SER A 78 -15.16 20.63 -11.40
N ILE A 79 -15.91 19.71 -10.78
CA ILE A 79 -15.59 19.21 -9.43
C ILE A 79 -14.45 18.18 -9.42
N VAL A 80 -14.14 17.59 -10.58
CA VAL A 80 -13.17 16.48 -10.73
C VAL A 80 -11.79 16.86 -10.21
N ASP A 81 -11.33 18.09 -10.48
CA ASP A 81 -10.02 18.59 -10.06
C ASP A 81 -9.86 18.66 -8.54
N ARG A 82 -10.98 18.73 -7.81
CA ARG A 82 -10.98 18.73 -6.34
C ARG A 82 -11.04 17.32 -5.77
N VAL A 83 -11.77 16.42 -6.42
CA VAL A 83 -12.02 15.05 -5.92
C VAL A 83 -10.88 14.12 -6.29
N VAL A 84 -10.37 14.24 -7.51
CA VAL A 84 -9.36 13.36 -8.09
C VAL A 84 -8.24 14.17 -8.79
N PRO A 85 -7.57 15.11 -8.08
CA PRO A 85 -6.59 16.04 -8.65
C PRO A 85 -5.41 15.36 -9.36
N HIS A 86 -5.07 14.14 -8.94
CA HIS A 86 -3.97 13.37 -9.53
C HIS A 86 -4.27 12.90 -10.95
N LEU A 87 -5.55 12.67 -11.31
CA LEU A 87 -5.94 12.34 -12.68
C LEU A 87 -5.91 13.57 -13.57
N THR A 88 -6.44 14.70 -13.11
CA THR A 88 -6.34 15.98 -13.84
C THR A 88 -4.89 16.30 -14.15
N ARG A 89 -4.00 16.24 -13.13
CA ARG A 89 -2.56 16.44 -13.33
C ARG A 89 -1.95 15.46 -14.32
N ALA A 90 -2.37 14.21 -14.33
CA ALA A 90 -1.86 13.22 -15.27
C ALA A 90 -2.29 13.51 -16.70
N VAL A 91 -3.52 14.00 -16.91
CA VAL A 91 -4.01 14.41 -18.23
C VAL A 91 -3.26 15.64 -18.73
N ASP A 92 -3.01 16.63 -17.87
CA ASP A 92 -2.27 17.86 -18.24
C ASP A 92 -0.81 17.60 -18.67
N LEU A 93 -0.25 16.44 -18.35
CA LEU A 93 1.13 16.07 -18.67
C LEU A 93 1.30 15.46 -20.08
N TYR A 94 0.20 15.14 -20.78
CA TYR A 94 0.18 14.55 -22.12
C TYR A 94 -0.53 15.46 -23.12
#